data_AF-A0A6G3U404-F1
#
_entry.id   AF-A0A6G3U404-F1
#
_cell.length_a   1.000
_cell.length_b   1.000
_cell.length_c   1.000
_cell.angle_alpha   90.00
_cell.angle_beta   90.00
_cell.angle_gamma   90.00
#
_symmetry.space_group_name_H-M   'P 1'
#
loop_
_entity.id
_entity.type
_entity.pdbx_description
1 polymer ?
#
loop_
_entity_poly.entity_id
_entity_poly.type
_entity_poly.pdbx_seq_one_letter_code
_entity_poly.pdbx_strand_id
1 'polypeptide(L)' 'MPWNTDAVLIVAAALWGALAGTLLPRAAYRLSVPAEEDWRAVCPRGHVLAGWLGPARCPG' A
#
# COMPACT_ATOMS: atom_id res chain seq x y z
N MET A 1 37.26 -0.63 -6.76
CA MET A 1 36.11 0.19 -7.19
C MET A 1 35.02 0.03 -6.13
N PRO A 2 35.01 0.84 -5.05
CA PRO A 2 33.86 0.86 -4.17
C PRO A 2 32.74 1.48 -5.00
N TRP A 3 31.82 0.66 -5.47
CA TRP A 3 30.52 1.11 -5.96
C TRP A 3 29.98 2.14 -4.96
N ASN A 4 29.36 3.24 -5.40
CA ASN A 4 28.74 4.23 -4.52
C ASN A 4 27.63 3.56 -3.68
N THR A 5 27.99 2.94 -2.57
CA THR A 5 27.06 2.23 -1.67
C THR A 5 25.96 3.18 -1.22
N ASP A 6 26.28 4.45 -0.99
CA ASP A 6 25.31 5.50 -0.67
C ASP A 6 24.24 5.63 -1.76
N ALA A 7 24.65 5.64 -3.03
CA ALA A 7 23.70 5.72 -4.14
C ALA A 7 22.80 4.47 -4.21
N VAL A 8 23.36 3.28 -3.95
CA VAL A 8 22.58 2.03 -3.88
C VAL A 8 21.57 2.09 -2.73
N LEU A 9 21.97 2.56 -1.55
CA LEU A 9 21.09 2.70 -0.39
C LEU A 9 19.99 3.73 -0.64
N ILE A 10 20.32 4.87 -1.26
CA ILE A 10 19.35 5.90 -1.65
C ILE A 10 18.30 5.31 -2.60
N VAL A 11 18.73 4.61 -3.64
CA VAL A 11 17.81 3.98 -4.60
C VAL A 11 16.94 2.92 -3.92
N ALA A 12 17.53 2.07 -3.09
CA ALA A 12 16.79 1.05 -2.35
C ALA A 12 15.74 1.68 -1.42
N ALA A 13 16.10 2.73 -0.68
CA ALA A 13 15.18 3.46 0.20
C ALA A 13 14.05 4.14 -0.60
N ALA A 14 14.36 4.76 -1.73
CA ALA A 14 13.37 5.38 -2.60
C ALA A 14 12.40 4.36 -3.18
N LEU A 15 12.89 3.21 -3.66
CA LEU A 15 12.06 2.11 -4.15
C LEU A 15 11.20 1.54 -3.03
N TRP A 16 11.76 1.35 -1.83
CA TRP A 16 11.00 0.89 -0.68
C TRP A 16 9.89 1.87 -0.29
N GLY A 17 10.18 3.17 -0.25
CA GLY A 17 9.19 4.21 0.01
C GLY A 17 8.10 4.26 -1.05
N ALA A 18 8.46 4.11 -2.33
CA ALA A 18 7.49 4.08 -3.43
C ALA A 18 6.59 2.83 -3.38
N LEU A 19 7.16 1.66 -3.10
CA LEU A 19 6.41 0.41 -2.93
C LEU A 19 5.50 0.49 -1.72
N ALA A 20 6.00 0.95 -0.58
CA ALA A 20 5.20 1.15 0.62
C ALA A 20 4.07 2.15 0.36
N GLY A 21 4.36 3.32 -0.19
CA GLY A 21 3.37 4.36 -0.48
C GLY A 21 2.30 3.95 -1.48
N THR A 22 2.60 3.00 -2.39
CA THR A 22 1.62 2.51 -3.38
C THR A 22 0.83 1.29 -2.93
N LEU A 23 1.41 0.44 -2.07
CA LEU A 23 0.79 -0.81 -1.60
C LEU A 23 0.03 -0.65 -0.28
N LEU A 24 0.46 0.25 0.62
CA LEU A 24 -0.18 0.50 1.91
C LEU A 24 -1.57 1.18 1.85
N PRO A 25 -1.90 2.06 0.88
CA PRO A 25 -3.17 2.79 0.91
C PRO A 25 -4.41 1.88 0.99
N ARG A 26 -4.37 0.72 0.32
CA ARG A 26 -5.46 -0.26 0.38
C ARG A 26 -5.58 -0.91 1.75
N ALA A 27 -4.46 -1.30 2.36
CA ALA A 27 -4.45 -1.85 3.71
C ALA A 27 -4.92 -0.81 4.74
N ALA A 28 -4.42 0.42 4.66
CA ALA A 28 -4.86 1.52 5.52
C ALA A 28 -6.37 1.82 5.39
N TYR A 29 -6.91 1.74 4.17
CA TYR A 29 -8.35 1.89 3.94
C TYR A 29 -9.17 0.74 4.55
N ARG A 30 -8.70 -0.51 4.44
CA ARG A 30 -9.35 -1.67 5.07
C ARG A 30 -9.39 -1.55 6.59
N LEU A 31 -8.29 -1.07 7.18
CA LEU A 31 -8.08 -1.00 8.63
C LEU A 31 -8.67 0.25 9.30
N SER A 32 -9.14 1.25 8.54
CA SER A 32 -9.70 2.49 9.09
C SER A 32 -11.14 2.33 9.59
N VAL A 33 -11.48 1.14 10.08
CA VAL A 33 -12.73 0.84 10.78
C VAL A 33 -12.55 1.07 12.29
N PRO A 34 -13.63 1.32 13.04
CA PRO A 34 -13.60 1.26 14.49
C PRO A 34 -12.95 -0.03 14.98
N ALA A 35 -12.30 0.03 16.14
CA ALA A 35 -11.84 -1.18 16.81
C ALA A 35 -13.06 -2.11 17.05
N GLU A 36 -12.86 -3.41 16.88
CA GLU A 36 -13.89 -4.46 17.00
C GLU A 36 -14.87 -4.57 15.81
N GLU A 37 -14.82 -3.68 14.82
CA GLU A 37 -15.52 -3.88 13.55
C GLU A 37 -14.71 -4.69 12.54
N ASP A 38 -15.42 -5.45 11.70
CA ASP A 38 -14.82 -6.16 10.59
C ASP A 38 -14.16 -5.19 9.61
N TRP A 39 -12.96 -5.56 9.15
CA TRP A 39 -12.21 -4.76 8.20
C TRP A 39 -12.97 -4.53 6.91
N ARG A 40 -12.86 -3.32 6.34
CA ARG A 40 -13.57 -2.95 5.12
C ARG A 40 -13.22 -3.89 3.97
N ALA A 41 -14.22 -4.63 3.47
CA ALA A 41 -14.07 -5.53 2.33
C ALA A 41 -14.57 -4.92 1.01
N VAL A 42 -15.38 -3.87 1.08
CA VAL A 42 -16.01 -3.20 -0.06
C VAL A 42 -15.69 -1.71 -0.10
N CYS A 43 -15.66 -1.14 -1.31
CA CYS A 43 -15.53 0.30 -1.48
C CYS A 43 -16.90 1.00 -1.27
N PRO A 44 -16.95 2.34 -1.16
CA PRO A 44 -18.21 3.09 -1.00
C PRO A 44 -19.19 2.92 -2.18
N ARG A 45 -18.71 2.40 -3.32
CA ARG A 45 -19.51 2.08 -4.51
C ARG A 45 -19.98 0.61 -4.56
N GLY A 46 -19.64 -0.21 -3.55
CA GLY A 46 -20.04 -1.61 -3.45
C GLY A 46 -19.12 -2.62 -4.16
N HIS A 47 -17.95 -2.20 -4.67
CA HIS A 47 -17.02 -3.12 -5.33
C HIS A 47 -16.16 -3.88 -4.31
N VAL A 48 -15.91 -5.17 -4.57
CA VAL A 48 -15.06 -6.01 -3.72
C VAL A 48 -13.60 -5.58 -3.80
N LEU A 49 -12.97 -5.37 -2.65
CA LEU A 49 -11.55 -5.12 -2.56
C LEU A 49 -10.77 -6.44 -2.75
N ALA A 50 -10.46 -6.81 -4.00
CA ALA A 50 -9.60 -7.96 -4.28
C ALA A 50 -8.16 -7.71 -3.78
N GLY A 51 -7.56 -8.68 -3.08
CA GLY A 51 -6.19 -8.59 -2.57
C GLY A 51 -6.00 -7.64 -1.37
N TRP A 52 -4.89 -7.81 -0.67
CA TRP A 52 -4.51 -7.03 0.52
C TRP A 52 -3.69 -5.78 0.21
N LEU A 53 -2.77 -5.92 -0.75
CA LEU A 53 -1.81 -4.90 -1.14
C LEU A 53 -2.13 -4.40 -2.53
N GLY A 54 -2.06 -3.09 -2.72
CA GLY A 54 -2.33 -2.47 -4.01
C GLY A 54 -2.75 -1.02 -3.86
N PRO A 55 -2.87 -0.31 -5.00
CA PRO A 55 -3.41 1.03 -4.99
C PRO A 55 -4.84 1.03 -4.42
N ALA A 56 -5.22 2.12 -3.76
CA ALA A 56 -6.60 2.39 -3.33
C ALA A 56 -7.50 2.77 -4.52
N ARG A 57 -7.38 2.04 -5.64
CA ARG A 57 -8.24 2.15 -6.80
C ARG A 57 -9.29 1.06 -6.73
N CYS A 58 -10.54 1.46 -6.93
CA CYS A 58 -11.61 0.51 -7.19
C CYS A 58 -11.32 -0.13 -8.56
N PRO A 59 -11.36 -1.47 -8.72
CA PRO A 59 -11.54 -2.04 -10.04
C PRO A 59 -12.86 -1.46 -10.58
N GLY A 60 -12.80 -0.89 -11.78
CA GLY A 60 -13.98 -0.33 -12.46
C GLY A 60 -15.07 -1.36 -12.62
#